data_AF-T0TS90-F1
#
_entry.id   AF-T0TS90-F1
#
_cell.length_a   1.000
_cell.length_b   1.000
_cell.length_c   1.000
_cell.angle_alpha   90.00
_cell.angle_beta   90.00
_cell.angle_gamma   90.00
#
_symmetry.space_group_name_H-M   'P 1'
#
loop_
_entity.id
_entity.type
_entity.pdbx_description
1 polymer ?
#
loop_
_entity_poly.entity_id
_entity_poly.type
_entity_poly.pdbx_seq_one_letter_code
_entity_poly.pdbx_strand_id
1 'polypeptide(L)' 'MTSTIKQVGTVVKDIANGQLKGDKFEGGKTKTYGIKDGGVDIVTSNLPSDIKDAVVKAKDQIKNGELKPTDGLSK' A
#
# COMPACT_ATOMS: atom_id res chain seq x y z
N MET A 1 -10.68 16.88 4.88
CA MET A 1 -9.85 16.45 3.72
C MET A 1 -8.56 15.84 4.25
N THR A 2 -8.08 14.75 3.64
CA THR A 2 -6.83 14.08 4.04
C THR A 2 -5.99 13.73 2.81
N SER A 3 -4.79 13.18 3.02
CA SER A 3 -3.84 12.80 1.97
C SER A 3 -3.59 11.30 1.94
N THR A 4 -3.47 10.75 0.74
CA THR A 4 -2.88 9.43 0.52
C THR A 4 -1.37 9.51 0.63
N ILE A 5 -0.75 8.55 1.31
CA ILE A 5 0.69 8.37 1.40
C ILE A 5 1.09 7.32 0.36
N LYS A 6 2.00 7.66 -0.56
CA LYS A 6 2.65 6.69 -1.45
C LYS A 6 4.10 6.51 -1.02
N GLN A 7 4.45 5.31 -0.56
CA GLN A 7 5.72 5.00 0.12
C GLN A 7 6.88 4.71 -0.85
N VAL A 8 7.09 5.57 -1.85
CA VAL A 8 8.11 5.35 -2.91
C VAL A 8 9.52 5.18 -2.30
N GLY A 9 9.88 5.99 -1.31
CA GLY A 9 11.19 5.90 -0.67
C GLY A 9 11.42 4.58 0.07
N THR A 10 10.39 4.09 0.77
CA THR A 10 10.42 2.78 1.44
C THR A 10 10.55 1.65 0.43
N VAL A 11 9.80 1.72 -0.68
CA VAL A 11 9.87 0.73 -1.76
C VAL A 11 11.27 0.68 -2.40
N VAL A 12 11.88 1.83 -2.69
CA VAL A 12 13.25 1.88 -3.23
C VAL A 12 14.25 1.26 -2.25
N LYS A 13 14.12 1.57 -0.94
CA LYS A 13 14.97 0.99 0.10
C LYS A 13 14.78 -0.52 0.23
N ASP A 14 13.55 -1.01 0.16
CA ASP A 14 13.22 -2.44 0.20
C ASP A 14 13.93 -3.19 -0.92
N ILE A 15 13.79 -2.73 -2.17
CA ILE A 15 14.43 -3.31 -3.35
C ILE A 15 15.96 -3.30 -3.17
N ALA A 16 16.54 -2.15 -2.85
CA ALA A 16 17.99 -2.01 -2.71
C ALA A 16 18.55 -2.91 -1.60
N ASN A 17 17.89 -2.95 -0.43
CA ASN A 17 18.32 -3.77 0.70
C ASN A 17 18.13 -5.27 0.45
N GLY A 18 17.11 -5.68 -0.30
CA GLY A 18 16.96 -7.07 -0.75
C GLY A 18 18.15 -7.51 -1.60
N GLN A 19 18.56 -6.67 -2.56
CA GLN A 19 19.74 -6.96 -3.39
C GLN A 19 21.03 -7.07 -2.58
N LEU A 20 21.22 -6.22 -1.56
CA LEU A 20 22.36 -6.33 -0.63
C LEU A 20 22.35 -7.64 0.18
N LYS A 21 21.17 -8.22 0.43
CA LYS A 21 20.99 -9.51 1.09
C LYS A 21 21.11 -10.71 0.14
N GLY A 22 21.34 -10.46 -1.15
CA GLY A 22 21.51 -11.50 -2.17
C GLY A 22 20.25 -11.80 -3.00
N ASP A 23 19.15 -11.08 -2.79
CA ASP A 23 17.96 -11.23 -3.63
C ASP A 23 18.27 -10.78 -5.06
N LYS A 24 17.87 -11.59 -6.05
CA LYS A 24 18.04 -11.21 -7.45
C LYS A 24 17.11 -10.04 -7.79
N PHE A 25 17.65 -9.07 -8.50
CA PHE A 25 16.84 -8.00 -9.06
C PHE A 25 15.85 -8.55 -10.09
N GLU A 26 14.56 -8.29 -9.88
CA GLU A 26 13.48 -8.79 -10.74
C GLU A 26 13.25 -7.91 -11.97
N GLY A 27 14.29 -7.76 -12.80
CA GLY A 27 14.19 -6.99 -14.05
C GLY A 27 13.10 -7.52 -14.97
N GLY A 28 12.34 -6.62 -15.61
CA GLY A 28 11.26 -6.96 -16.54
C GLY A 28 9.95 -7.43 -15.89
N LYS A 29 9.87 -7.47 -14.55
CA LYS A 29 8.64 -7.77 -13.82
C LYS A 29 8.01 -6.50 -13.25
N THR A 30 6.69 -6.53 -13.12
CA THR A 30 5.94 -5.54 -12.33
C THR A 30 5.75 -6.08 -10.91
N LYS A 31 6.21 -5.32 -9.92
CA LYS A 31 5.95 -5.60 -8.50
C LYS A 31 4.97 -4.56 -7.96
N THR A 32 3.88 -5.05 -7.36
CA THR A 32 2.84 -4.18 -6.78
C THR A 32 3.08 -4.04 -5.29
N TYR A 33 3.06 -2.79 -4.81
CA TYR A 33 3.16 -2.47 -3.38
C TYR A 33 1.86 -1.79 -2.95
N GLY A 34 0.96 -2.56 -2.34
CA GLY A 34 -0.38 -2.11 -1.94
C GLY A 34 -0.48 -1.76 -0.45
N ILE A 35 -1.71 -1.64 0.05
CA ILE A 35 -1.99 -1.44 1.49
C ILE A 35 -1.45 -2.62 2.32
N LYS A 36 -1.45 -3.84 1.75
CA LYS A 36 -0.91 -5.06 2.38
C LYS A 36 0.59 -4.96 2.62
N ASP A 37 1.32 -4.47 1.63
CA ASP A 37 2.79 -4.40 1.62
C ASP A 37 3.31 -3.08 2.21
N GLY A 38 2.41 -2.21 2.69
CA GLY A 38 2.74 -0.87 3.17
C GLY A 38 3.20 0.08 2.08
N GLY A 39 2.94 -0.21 0.80
CA GLY A 39 3.29 0.66 -0.34
C GLY A 39 2.43 1.92 -0.44
N VAL A 40 1.19 1.84 0.06
CA VAL A 40 0.26 2.97 0.12
C VAL A 40 -0.47 2.99 1.46
N ASP A 41 -0.78 4.19 1.94
CA ASP A 41 -1.58 4.41 3.13
C ASP A 41 -2.36 5.74 3.03
N ILE A 42 -3.06 6.15 4.08
CA ILE A 42 -3.83 7.38 4.21
C ILE A 42 -3.55 8.01 5.57
N VAL A 43 -3.42 9.35 5.61
CA VAL A 43 -3.26 10.08 6.86
C VAL A 43 -4.59 10.06 7.62
N THR A 44 -4.59 9.61 8.87
CA THR A 44 -5.82 9.51 9.69
C THR A 44 -5.82 10.42 10.92
N SER A 45 -4.75 11.19 11.16
CA SER A 45 -4.59 11.98 12.39
C SER A 45 -5.66 13.06 12.57
N ASN A 46 -6.12 13.64 11.46
CA ASN A 46 -7.05 14.78 11.47
C ASN A 46 -8.49 14.36 11.11
N LEU A 47 -8.78 13.06 11.09
CA LEU A 47 -10.11 12.55 10.80
C LEU A 47 -10.94 12.43 12.09
N PRO A 48 -12.25 12.74 12.05
CA PRO A 48 -13.18 12.39 13.12
C PRO A 48 -13.16 10.89 13.41
N SER A 49 -13.51 10.50 14.64
CA SER A 49 -13.37 9.11 15.12
C SER A 49 -14.17 8.11 14.30
N ASP A 50 -15.44 8.41 14.02
CA ASP A 50 -16.33 7.58 13.21
C ASP A 50 -15.80 7.37 11.78
N ILE A 51 -15.25 8.41 11.16
CA ILE A 51 -14.63 8.33 9.84
C ILE A 51 -13.32 7.52 9.90
N LYS A 52 -12.52 7.71 10.96
CA LYS A 52 -11.29 6.96 11.16
C LYS A 52 -11.56 5.46 11.31
N ASP A 53 -12.59 5.08 12.07
CA ASP A 53 -12.97 3.69 12.26
C ASP A 53 -13.44 3.04 10.96
N ALA A 54 -14.24 3.75 10.16
CA ALA A 54 -14.64 3.28 8.83
C ALA A 54 -13.44 3.06 7.89
N VAL A 55 -12.47 3.97 7.91
CA VAL A 55 -11.23 3.87 7.12
C VAL A 55 -10.38 2.68 7.59
N VAL A 56 -10.20 2.49 8.89
CA VAL A 56 -9.45 1.35 9.45
C VAL A 56 -10.12 0.03 9.06
N LYS A 57 -11.43 -0.08 9.24
CA LYS A 57 -12.19 -1.27 8.83
C LYS A 57 -12.01 -1.57 7.34
N ALA A 58 -12.15 -0.58 6.47
CA ALA A 58 -11.95 -0.77 5.03
C ALA A 58 -10.50 -1.18 4.70
N LYS A 59 -9.49 -0.60 5.36
CA LYS A 59 -8.09 -1.01 5.21
C LYS A 59 -7.90 -2.48 5.59
N ASP A 60 -8.50 -2.93 6.68
CA ASP A 60 -8.38 -4.32 7.13
C ASP A 60 -9.09 -5.28 6.17
N GLN A 61 -10.27 -4.91 5.65
CA GLN A 61 -10.96 -5.66 4.60
C GLN A 61 -10.16 -5.72 3.29
N ILE A 62 -9.41 -4.68 2.96
CA ILE A 62 -8.48 -4.73 1.81
C ILE A 62 -7.31 -5.65 2.11
N LYS A 63 -6.77 -5.62 3.34
CA LYS A 63 -5.64 -6.44 3.75
C LYS A 63 -5.97 -7.93 3.80
N ASN A 64 -7.12 -8.29 4.35
CA ASN A 64 -7.57 -9.68 4.41
C ASN A 64 -8.11 -10.19 3.05
N GLY A 65 -8.39 -9.28 2.10
CA GLY A 65 -8.87 -9.60 0.76
C GLY A 65 -10.38 -9.73 0.62
N GLU A 66 -11.15 -9.46 1.67
CA GLU A 66 -12.61 -9.39 1.65
C GLU A 66 -13.12 -8.25 0.74
N LEU A 67 -12.36 -7.15 0.67
CA LEU A 67 -12.64 -6.02 -0.21
C LEU A 67 -11.49 -5.87 -1.21
N LYS A 68 -11.80 -5.96 -2.50
CA LYS A 68 -10.83 -5.77 -3.59
C LYS A 68 -11.21 -4.56 -4.44
N PRO A 69 -10.45 -3.45 -4.36
CA PRO A 69 -10.64 -2.33 -5.27
C PRO A 69 -10.38 -2.76 -6.71
N THR A 70 -11.15 -2.23 -7.67
CA THR A 70 -10.91 -2.44 -9.09
C THR A 70 -9.58 -1.82 -9.49
N ASP A 71 -8.88 -2.44 -10.45
CA ASP A 71 -7.63 -1.89 -10.99
C ASP A 71 -7.87 -0.67 -11.91
N GLY A 72 -9.12 -0.39 -12.28
CA GLY A 72 -9.51 0.72 -13.16
C GLY A 72 -8.99 0.54 -14.60
N LEU A 73 -8.43 -0.62 -14.92
CA LEU A 73 -7.89 -0.96 -16.25
C LEU A 73 -8.91 -1.77 -17.08
N SER A 74 -9.91 -2.34 -16.41
CA SER A 74 -11.03 -3.04 -17.03
C SER A 74 -12.20 -2.07 -17.21
N LYS A 75 -12.62 -1.82 -18.46
CA LYS A 75 -13.92 -1.19 -18.78
C LYS A 75 -14.99 -2.26 -18.90
#